data_AF-Q0FYX5-F1
#
_entry.id   AF-Q0FYX5-F1
#
_cell.length_a   1.000
_cell.length_b   1.000
_cell.length_c   1.000
_cell.angle_alpha   90.00
_cell.angle_beta   90.00
_cell.angle_gamma   90.00
#
_symmetry.space_group_name_H-M   'P 1'
#
loop_
_entity.id
_entity.type
_entity.pdbx_description
1 polymer ?
#
loop_
_entity_poly.entity_id
_entity_poly.type
_entity_poly.pdbx_seq_one_letter_code
_entity_poly.pdbx_strand_id
1 'polypeptide(L)' 'MRVSDHAVLRYLEREHGLDVSAVRQHLADTARPAAEIGAIAVQVEKVRLLFQHSPRQVTVVTVLPRGPLLPNRRRTK' A
#
# COMPACT_ATOMS: atom_id res chain seq x y z
N MET A 1 -14.99 19.55 14.38
CA MET A 1 -13.59 19.12 14.64
C MET A 1 -13.20 18.02 13.64
N ARG A 2 -11.97 18.00 13.12
CA ARG A 2 -11.45 16.98 12.18
C ARG A 2 -10.06 16.53 12.62
N VAL A 3 -9.72 15.26 12.37
CA VAL A 3 -8.41 14.66 12.69
C VAL A 3 -7.75 14.24 11.37
N SER A 4 -6.45 14.50 11.21
CA SER A 4 -5.68 14.12 10.03
C SER A 4 -5.05 12.73 10.18
N ASP A 5 -4.79 12.05 9.06
CA ASP A 5 -4.11 10.75 9.06
C ASP A 5 -2.73 10.82 9.74
N HIS A 6 -2.02 11.94 9.58
CA HIS A 6 -0.75 12.17 10.27
C HIS A 6 -0.92 12.14 11.79
N ALA A 7 -1.96 12.77 12.33
CA ALA A 7 -2.23 12.74 13.77
C ALA A 7 -2.56 11.32 14.25
N VAL A 8 -3.33 10.56 13.47
CA VAL A 8 -3.64 9.15 13.78
C VAL A 8 -2.37 8.29 13.81
N LEU A 9 -1.50 8.40 12.80
CA LEU A 9 -0.24 7.66 12.76
C LEU A 9 0.63 7.99 13.98
N ARG A 10 0.77 9.28 14.32
CA ARG A 10 1.57 9.69 15.48
C ARG A 10 1.00 9.22 16.82
N TYR A 11 -0.32 9.14 16.92
CA TYR A 11 -0.98 8.61 18.09
C TYR A 11 -0.73 7.10 18.23
N LEU A 12 -0.86 6.33 17.14
CA LEU A 12 -0.56 4.89 17.15
C LEU A 12 0.90 4.58 17.49
N GLU A 13 1.84 5.36 16.95
CA GLU A 13 3.27 5.23 17.28
C GLU A 13 3.53 5.43 18.78
N ARG A 14 2.97 6.50 19.36
CA ARG A 14 3.33 6.95 20.71
C ARG A 14 2.54 6.28 21.82
N GLU A 15 1.24 6.08 21.62
CA GLU A 15 0.34 5.53 22.63
C GLU A 15 0.32 4.01 22.58
N HIS A 16 0.34 3.44 21.38
CA HIS A 16 0.19 1.99 21.17
C HIS A 16 1.50 1.29 20.78
N GLY A 17 2.62 2.02 20.71
CA GLY A 17 3.94 1.47 20.40
C GLY A 17 4.07 0.90 18.99
N LEU A 18 3.21 1.32 18.05
CA LEU A 18 3.27 0.84 16.67
C LEU A 18 4.54 1.34 15.98
N ASP A 19 5.44 0.43 15.58
CA ASP A 19 6.60 0.79 14.77
C ASP A 19 6.19 0.97 13.29
N VAL A 20 5.81 2.20 12.95
CA VAL A 20 5.42 2.58 11.58
C VAL A 20 6.57 2.41 10.57
N SER A 21 7.82 2.51 11.02
CA SER A 21 8.98 2.31 10.16
C SER A 21 9.16 0.85 9.79
N ALA A 22 9.03 -0.05 10.76
CA ALA A 22 9.04 -1.50 10.51
C ALA A 22 7.89 -1.92 9.60
N VAL A 23 6.67 -1.40 9.81
CA VAL A 23 5.52 -1.67 8.94
C VAL A 23 5.79 -1.19 7.51
N ARG A 24 6.36 0.01 7.35
CA ARG A 24 6.71 0.54 6.01
C ARG A 24 7.72 -0.35 5.30
N GLN A 25 8.75 -0.79 6.02
CA GLN A 25 9.78 -1.68 5.47
C GLN A 25 9.18 -3.02 5.06
N HIS A 26 8.35 -3.63 5.91
CA HIS A 26 7.66 -4.88 5.63
C HIS A 26 6.79 -4.80 4.36
N LEU A 27 6.02 -3.71 4.20
CA LEU A 27 5.22 -3.48 2.99
C LEU A 27 6.11 -3.33 1.75
N ALA A 28 7.21 -2.60 1.85
CA ALA A 28 8.14 -2.42 0.74
C ALA A 28 8.77 -3.76 0.32
N ASP A 29 9.24 -4.56 1.28
CA ASP A 29 9.85 -5.87 1.03
C ASP A 29 8.87 -6.83 0.37
N THR A 30 7.62 -6.84 0.85
CA THR A 30 6.59 -7.72 0.30
C THR A 30 6.09 -7.26 -1.08
N ALA A 31 6.03 -5.95 -1.32
CA ALA A 31 5.58 -5.40 -2.59
C ALA A 31 6.64 -5.44 -3.71
N ARG A 32 7.93 -5.44 -3.33
CA ARG A 32 9.06 -5.27 -4.26
C ARG A 32 9.06 -6.26 -5.43
N PRO A 33 8.90 -7.59 -5.25
CA PRO A 33 8.94 -8.51 -6.39
C PRO A 33 7.82 -8.26 -7.40
N ALA A 34 6.62 -7.88 -6.92
CA ALA A 34 5.49 -7.54 -7.79
C ALA A 34 5.70 -6.21 -8.51
N ALA A 35 6.32 -5.23 -7.84
CA ALA A 35 6.66 -3.95 -8.44
C ALA A 35 7.71 -4.11 -9.56
N GLU A 36 8.72 -4.95 -9.35
CA GLU A 36 9.81 -5.22 -10.32
C GLU A 36 9.29 -5.81 -11.64
N ILE A 37 8.24 -6.62 -11.60
CA ILE A 37 7.60 -7.17 -12.81
C ILE A 37 6.54 -6.23 -13.42
N GLY A 38 6.42 -5.00 -12.92
CA GLY A 38 5.49 -4.00 -13.46
C GLY A 38 4.02 -4.25 -13.09
N ALA A 39 3.73 -4.99 -12.02
CA ALA A 39 2.35 -5.17 -11.57
C ALA A 39 1.71 -3.82 -11.20
N ILE A 40 0.39 -3.72 -11.30
CA ILE A 40 -0.36 -2.54 -10.83
C ILE A 40 -0.88 -2.69 -9.39
N ALA A 41 -0.88 -3.94 -8.89
CA ALA A 41 -1.32 -4.29 -7.55
C ALA A 41 -0.78 -5.66 -7.14
N VAL A 42 -0.70 -5.90 -5.83
CA VAL A 42 -0.40 -7.22 -5.26
C VAL A 42 -1.33 -7.52 -4.08
N GLN A 43 -1.74 -8.79 -3.94
CA GLN A 43 -2.47 -9.26 -2.77
C GLN A 43 -1.45 -9.72 -1.72
N VAL A 44 -1.51 -9.13 -0.53
CA VAL A 44 -0.68 -9.51 0.62
C VAL A 44 -1.63 -9.81 1.77
N GLU A 45 -1.58 -11.04 2.28
CA GLU A 45 -2.48 -11.51 3.32
C GLU A 45 -3.97 -11.18 3.01
N LYS A 46 -4.59 -10.33 3.83
CA LYS A 46 -6.00 -9.92 3.75
C LYS A 46 -6.19 -8.55 3.10
N VAL A 47 -5.15 -7.98 2.50
CA VAL A 47 -5.19 -6.66 1.86
C VAL A 47 -4.63 -6.68 0.43
N ARG A 48 -4.98 -5.67 -0.35
CA ARG A 48 -4.43 -5.43 -1.69
C ARG A 48 -3.67 -4.13 -1.69
N LEU A 49 -2.40 -4.19 -2.07
CA LEU A 49 -1.53 -3.03 -2.22
C LEU A 49 -1.64 -2.54 -3.66
N LEU A 50 -1.95 -1.26 -3.86
CA LEU A 50 -2.00 -0.62 -5.17
C LEU A 50 -0.71 0.16 -5.42
N PHE A 51 -0.21 0.08 -6.65
CA PHE A 51 1.02 0.73 -7.04
C PHE A 51 0.76 1.91 -7.97
N GLN A 52 1.51 2.99 -7.74
CA GLN A 52 1.68 4.05 -8.71
C GLN A 52 3.10 3.99 -9.26
N HIS A 53 3.20 3.84 -10.57
CA HIS A 53 4.46 3.84 -11.30
C HIS A 53 4.82 5.25 -11.72
N SER A 54 6.04 5.67 -11.39
CA SER A 54 6.68 6.86 -11.92
C SER A 54 7.97 6.44 -12.63
N PRO A 55 8.53 7.23 -13.56
CA PRO A 55 9.73 6.85 -14.31
C PRO A 55 10.96 6.47 -13.47
N ARG A 56 10.98 6.85 -12.18
CA ARG A 56 12.11 6.64 -11.26
C ARG A 56 11.78 5.75 -10.06
N GLN A 57 10.50 5.52 -9.78
CA GLN A 57 10.09 4.84 -8.54
C GLN A 57 8.69 4.24 -8.66
N VAL A 58 8.45 3.19 -7.87
CA VAL A 58 7.13 2.61 -7.64
C VAL A 58 6.73 2.91 -6.21
N THR A 59 5.52 3.43 -6.02
CA THR A 59 5.01 3.79 -4.70
C THR A 59 3.76 2.98 -4.40
N VAL A 60 3.70 2.37 -3.20
CA VAL A 60 2.44 1.82 -2.67
C VAL A 60 1.59 2.99 -2.22
N VAL A 61 0.48 3.24 -2.92
CA VAL A 61 -0.36 4.43 -2.70
C VAL A 61 -1.60 4.16 -1.87
N THR A 62 -2.07 2.93 -1.85
CA THR A 62 -3.31 2.56 -1.17
C THR A 62 -3.29 1.10 -0.79
N VAL A 63 -3.85 0.83 0.39
CA VAL A 63 -4.14 -0.52 0.88
C VAL A 63 -5.65 -0.69 0.88
N LEU A 64 -6.15 -1.56 0.00
CA LEU A 64 -7.57 -1.89 -0.06
C LEU A 64 -7.85 -3.14 0.79
N PRO A 65 -9.05 -3.26 1.38
CA PRO A 65 -9.49 -4.55 1.90
C PRO A 65 -9.46 -5.59 0.77
N ARG A 66 -9.32 -6.87 1.11
CA ARG A 66 -9.49 -7.96 0.14
C ARG A 66 -10.91 -7.95 -0.42
N GLY A 67 -11.09 -7.24 -1.52
CA GLY A 67 -12.29 -7.28 -2.34
C GLY A 67 -12.23 -8.43 -3.35
N PRO A 68 -13.38 -8.81 -3.94
CA PRO A 68 -13.39 -9.71 -5.09
C PRO A 68 -12.44 -9.18 -6.17
N LEU A 69 -11.84 -10.09 -6.94
CA LEU A 69 -11.02 -9.70 -8.09
C LEU A 69 -11.91 -8.87 -9.03
N LEU A 70 -11.72 -7.55 -9.07
CA LEU A 70 -12.37 -6.74 -10.09
C LEU A 70 -11.84 -7.21 -11.44
N PRO A 71 -12.71 -7.52 -12.42
CA PRO A 71 -12.27 -7.98 -13.72
C PRO A 71 -11.34 -6.91 -14.31
N ASN A 72 -10.19 -7.37 -14.80
CA ASN A 72 -9.14 -6.55 -15.39
C ASN A 72 -9.72 -5.73 -16.55
N ARG A 73 -10.18 -4.50 -16.28
CA ARG A 73 -10.62 -3.56 -17.32
C ARG A 73 -9.36 -3.07 -18.03
N ARG A 74 -8.91 -3.82 -19.04
CA ARG A 74 -8.02 -3.31 -20.06
C ARG A 74 -8.66 -2.03 -20.60
N ARG A 75 -8.07 -0.87 -20.31
CA ARG A 75 -8.38 0.37 -21.03
C ARG A 75 -7.99 0.13 -22.48
N THR A 76 -8.96 -0.23 -23.31
CA THR A 76 -8.86 -0.07 -24.76
C THR A 76 -8.78 1.43 -25.05
N LYS A 77 -7.69 1.82 -25.68
CA LYS A 77 -7.53 3.12 -26.33
C LYS A 77 -8.24 3.08 -27.67
#